data_AF-C1N817-F1
#
_entry.id   AF-C1N817-F1
#
_cell.length_a   1.000
_cell.length_b   1.000
_cell.length_c   1.000
_cell.angle_alpha   90.00
_cell.angle_beta   90.00
_cell.angle_gamma   90.00
#
_symmetry.space_group_name_H-M   'P 1'
#
loop_
_entity.id
_entity.type
_entity.pdbx_description
1 polymer ?
#
loop_
_entity_poly.entity_id
_entity_poly.type
_entity_poly.pdbx_seq_one_letter_code
_entity_poly.pdbx_strand_id
1 'polypeptide(L)'
;MAMTLDNPSKMDPGKVPALVMRSVENATTALRDGDADRAIKMMLSTDELCHKVIAPPTIHGLAMRVLSDAYLAKDNMEDAKKALEKGLSLCKPHDGRANMPPFMKADLNGRMGDLLVALGEVENAMGDHKKAVQHMRQGAERFEVLGQQEFVAATHNRIALTLLQAGKHELALAAVLDAEKLAGELGEGNEHEANILSTTFCYKGRCSVMAGNIDGAREAMTQALRYAMASGNDKVKEEAETFLAEHPSKVDEAAFL
;
A
#
# COMPACT_ATOMS: atom_id res chain seq x y z
N MET A 1 -2.42 16.77 27.23
CA MET A 1 -1.88 18.12 27.49
C MET A 1 -1.77 18.82 26.13
N ALA A 2 -2.62 19.82 25.88
CA ALA A 2 -2.65 20.52 24.61
C ALA A 2 -1.37 21.35 24.46
N MET A 3 -0.55 21.07 23.44
CA MET A 3 0.54 21.96 23.05
C MET A 3 -0.09 23.21 22.43
N THR A 4 -0.18 24.28 23.20
CA THR A 4 -0.30 25.63 22.65
C THR A 4 0.97 25.90 21.86
N LEU A 5 0.84 25.95 20.53
CA LEU A 5 1.93 26.31 19.63
C LEU A 5 2.31 27.76 19.91
N ASP A 6 3.50 27.95 20.51
CA ASP A 6 4.14 29.25 20.59
C ASP A 6 4.25 29.87 19.19
N ASN A 7 4.19 31.20 19.15
CA ASN A 7 4.08 32.03 17.95
C ASN A 7 5.02 31.53 16.80
N PRO A 8 4.47 31.03 15.67
CA PRO A 8 5.24 30.31 14.64
C PRO A 8 6.34 31.14 13.98
N SER A 9 6.28 32.48 14.09
CA SER A 9 7.30 33.41 13.59
C SER A 9 8.61 33.42 14.40
N LYS A 10 8.69 32.71 15.53
CA LYS A 10 9.90 32.58 16.36
C LYS A 10 10.46 31.15 16.40
N MET A 11 9.88 30.23 15.62
CA MET A 11 10.28 28.84 15.65
C MET A 11 11.56 28.62 14.83
N ASP A 12 12.54 27.95 15.44
CA ASP A 12 13.77 27.53 14.77
C ASP A 12 13.45 26.57 13.61
N PRO A 13 13.76 26.93 12.35
CA PRO A 13 13.51 26.08 11.18
C PRO A 13 14.16 24.69 11.30
N GLY A 14 15.27 24.57 12.04
CA GLY A 14 15.94 23.29 12.28
C GLY A 14 15.12 22.31 13.14
N LYS A 15 14.12 22.79 13.89
CA LYS A 15 13.26 21.96 14.75
C LYS A 15 11.98 21.49 14.05
N VAL A 16 11.64 22.08 12.91
CA VAL A 16 10.42 21.78 12.16
C VAL A 16 10.31 20.29 11.83
N PRO A 17 11.32 19.61 11.25
CA PRO A 17 11.18 18.20 10.90
C PRO A 17 10.87 17.32 12.11
N ALA A 18 11.55 17.55 13.24
CA ALA A 18 11.32 16.79 14.47
C ALA A 18 9.91 16.98 15.03
N LEU A 19 9.38 18.21 14.97
CA LEU A 19 8.01 18.51 15.40
C LEU A 19 6.97 17.84 14.51
N VAL A 20 7.15 17.92 13.18
CA VAL A 20 6.23 17.27 12.23
C VAL A 20 6.26 15.75 12.42
N MET A 21 7.44 15.15 12.55
CA MET A 21 7.57 13.71 12.77
C MET A 21 6.91 13.25 14.07
N ARG A 22 7.06 14.01 15.16
CA ARG A 22 6.36 13.72 16.42
C ARG A 22 4.84 13.83 16.28
N SER A 23 4.36 14.82 15.52
CA SER A 23 2.93 14.98 15.25
C SER A 23 2.39 13.80 14.44
N VAL A 24 3.12 13.40 13.39
CA VAL A 24 2.83 12.22 12.57
C VAL A 24 2.74 10.97 13.44
N GLU A 25 3.73 10.70 14.29
CA GLU A 25 3.74 9.53 15.18
C GLU A 25 2.54 9.49 16.13
N ASN A 26 2.20 10.64 16.72
CA ASN A 26 1.04 10.75 17.60
C ASN A 26 -0.29 10.55 16.84
N ALA A 27 -0.40 11.05 15.61
CA ALA A 27 -1.60 10.84 14.78
C ALA A 27 -1.71 9.37 14.36
N THR A 28 -0.62 8.71 13.98
CA THR A 28 -0.59 7.28 13.69
C THR A 28 -0.99 6.46 14.92
N THR A 29 -0.53 6.84 16.12
CA THR A 29 -0.96 6.21 17.37
C THR A 29 -2.45 6.39 17.58
N ALA A 30 -2.98 7.61 17.40
CA ALA A 30 -4.42 7.87 17.51
C ALA A 30 -5.23 7.01 16.52
N LEU A 31 -4.75 6.80 15.28
CA LEU A 31 -5.41 5.91 14.33
C LEU A 31 -5.42 4.45 14.79
N ARG A 32 -4.31 3.97 15.35
CA ARG A 32 -4.24 2.61 15.92
C ARG A 32 -5.20 2.42 17.09
N ASP A 33 -5.42 3.48 17.86
CA ASP A 33 -6.38 3.50 18.97
C ASP A 33 -7.84 3.72 18.50
N GLY A 34 -8.07 3.85 17.18
CA GLY A 34 -9.39 4.08 16.59
C GLY A 34 -9.90 5.53 16.67
N ASP A 35 -9.07 6.47 17.10
CA ASP A 35 -9.41 7.89 17.25
C ASP A 35 -9.03 8.70 15.99
N ALA A 36 -9.76 8.42 14.90
CA ALA A 36 -9.54 9.07 13.60
C ALA A 36 -9.81 10.58 13.65
N ASP A 37 -10.80 11.05 14.42
CA ASP A 37 -11.12 12.48 14.52
C ASP A 37 -9.96 13.27 15.15
N ARG A 38 -9.30 12.71 16.16
CA ARG A 38 -8.08 13.29 16.72
C ARG A 38 -6.93 13.29 15.71
N ALA A 39 -6.72 12.18 14.99
CA ALA A 39 -5.68 12.10 13.97
C ALA A 39 -5.87 13.16 12.87
N ILE A 40 -7.10 13.34 12.37
CA ILE A 40 -7.46 14.39 11.40
C ILE A 40 -7.11 15.77 11.96
N LYS A 41 -7.57 16.09 13.17
CA LYS A 41 -7.30 17.39 13.80
C LYS A 41 -5.79 17.66 13.93
N MET A 42 -5.02 16.66 14.32
CA MET A 42 -3.57 16.77 14.42
C MET A 42 -2.91 16.99 13.07
N MET A 43 -3.32 16.26 12.04
CA MET A 43 -2.73 16.35 10.71
C MET A 43 -3.13 17.63 9.97
N LEU A 44 -4.34 18.16 10.16
CA LEU A 44 -4.71 19.49 9.68
C LEU A 44 -3.86 20.60 10.33
N SER A 45 -3.63 20.52 11.64
CA SER A 45 -2.72 21.46 12.32
C SER A 45 -1.28 21.31 11.82
N THR A 46 -0.86 20.10 11.47
CA THR A 46 0.48 19.81 10.96
C THR A 46 0.65 20.33 9.53
N ASP A 47 -0.39 20.21 8.70
CA ASP A 47 -0.44 20.78 7.36
C ASP A 47 -0.25 22.29 7.37
N GLU A 48 -0.99 23.00 8.22
CA GLU A 48 -0.83 24.44 8.40
C GLU A 48 0.58 24.81 8.85
N LEU A 49 1.14 24.04 9.78
CA LEU A 49 2.50 24.28 10.27
C LEU A 49 3.51 24.12 9.13
N CYS A 50 3.46 22.99 8.41
CA CYS A 50 4.32 22.70 7.26
C CYS A 50 4.27 23.81 6.21
N HIS A 51 3.07 24.33 5.92
CA HIS A 51 2.90 25.43 4.98
C HIS A 51 3.55 26.73 5.50
N LYS A 52 3.31 27.11 6.76
CA LYS A 52 3.83 28.35 7.37
C LYS A 52 5.35 28.40 7.42
N VAL A 53 5.99 27.25 7.64
CA VAL A 53 7.46 27.15 7.81
C VAL A 53 8.19 26.64 6.58
N ILE A 54 7.46 26.33 5.50
CA ILE A 54 8.00 25.77 4.27
C ILE A 54 8.81 24.50 4.58
N ALA A 55 8.13 23.51 5.17
CA ALA A 55 8.75 22.23 5.52
C ALA A 55 9.27 21.49 4.27
N PRO A 56 10.27 20.60 4.42
CA PRO A 56 10.72 19.75 3.33
C PRO A 56 9.54 19.01 2.68
N PRO A 57 9.43 18.97 1.34
CA PRO A 57 8.29 18.39 0.64
C PRO A 57 7.99 16.95 1.04
N THR A 58 9.03 16.14 1.29
CA THR A 58 8.90 14.73 1.68
C THR A 58 8.26 14.56 3.07
N ILE A 59 8.57 15.47 3.99
CA ILE A 59 7.98 15.51 5.34
C ILE A 59 6.53 16.00 5.29
N HIS A 60 6.25 17.01 4.47
CA HIS A 60 4.86 17.47 4.27
C HIS A 60 4.02 16.41 3.56
N GLY A 61 4.57 15.74 2.54
CA GLY A 61 3.94 14.62 1.86
C GLY A 61 3.60 13.46 2.80
N LEU A 62 4.50 13.12 3.74
CA LEU A 62 4.21 12.13 4.78
C LEU A 62 3.02 12.55 5.68
N ALA A 63 2.97 13.81 6.11
CA ALA A 63 1.82 14.29 6.88
C ALA A 63 0.50 14.17 6.10
N MET A 64 0.54 14.43 4.78
CA MET A 64 -0.62 14.26 3.91
C MET A 64 -1.02 12.79 3.73
N ARG A 65 -0.04 11.88 3.67
CA ARG A 65 -0.30 10.43 3.65
C ARG A 65 -1.07 9.97 4.89
N VAL A 66 -0.65 10.42 6.08
CA VAL A 66 -1.33 10.08 7.35
C VAL A 66 -2.69 10.76 7.48
N LEU A 67 -2.83 12.00 6.99
CA LEU A 67 -4.14 12.66 6.90
C LEU A 67 -5.11 11.85 6.03
N SER A 68 -4.62 11.30 4.92
CA SER A 68 -5.42 10.42 4.06
C SER A 68 -5.87 9.15 4.79
N ASP A 69 -4.98 8.47 5.52
CA ASP A 69 -5.35 7.29 6.32
C ASP A 69 -6.44 7.63 7.34
N ALA A 70 -6.35 8.81 7.96
CA ALA A 70 -7.32 9.27 8.93
C ALA A 70 -8.70 9.54 8.30
N TYR A 71 -8.73 10.09 7.08
CA TYR A 71 -9.98 10.23 6.33
C TYR A 71 -10.56 8.88 5.89
N LEU A 72 -9.73 7.93 5.48
CA LEU A 72 -10.17 6.58 5.14
C LEU A 72 -10.78 5.83 6.33
N ALA A 73 -10.23 6.01 7.53
CA ALA A 73 -10.82 5.46 8.76
C ALA A 73 -12.22 6.06 9.09
N LYS A 74 -12.63 7.12 8.38
CA LYS A 74 -13.95 7.76 8.47
C LYS A 74 -14.80 7.55 7.21
N ASP A 75 -14.40 6.64 6.33
CA ASP A 75 -15.01 6.40 5.01
C ASP A 75 -15.09 7.66 4.12
N ASN A 76 -14.24 8.66 4.36
CA ASN A 76 -14.21 9.90 3.59
C ASN A 76 -13.16 9.81 2.46
N MET A 77 -13.52 9.12 1.39
CA MET A 77 -12.62 8.87 0.25
C MET A 77 -12.26 10.16 -0.51
N GLU A 78 -13.15 11.14 -0.58
CA GLU A 78 -12.89 12.39 -1.32
C GLU A 78 -11.78 13.21 -0.66
N ASP A 79 -11.82 13.39 0.65
CA ASP A 79 -10.81 14.16 1.35
C ASP A 79 -9.50 13.38 1.51
N ALA A 80 -9.58 12.05 1.63
CA ALA A 80 -8.41 11.17 1.52
C ALA A 80 -7.67 11.39 0.19
N LYS A 81 -8.41 11.34 -0.92
CA LYS A 81 -7.86 11.61 -2.26
C LYS A 81 -7.20 12.99 -2.34
N LYS A 82 -7.89 14.04 -1.91
CA LYS A 82 -7.35 15.42 -1.93
C LYS A 82 -6.06 15.55 -1.12
N ALA A 83 -5.97 14.89 0.03
CA ALA A 83 -4.75 14.88 0.83
C ALA A 83 -3.57 14.25 0.06
N LEU A 84 -3.78 13.09 -0.57
CA LEU A 84 -2.75 12.42 -1.36
C LEU A 84 -2.31 13.24 -2.58
N GLU A 85 -3.26 13.80 -3.32
CA GLU A 85 -2.99 14.70 -4.46
C GLU A 85 -2.17 15.92 -4.02
N LYS A 86 -2.51 16.51 -2.87
CA LYS A 86 -1.74 17.60 -2.27
C LYS A 86 -0.31 17.14 -1.94
N GLY A 87 -0.14 16.00 -1.28
CA GLY A 87 1.18 15.41 -1.00
C GLY A 87 2.03 15.25 -2.26
N LEU A 88 1.45 14.70 -3.33
CA LEU A 88 2.14 14.56 -4.62
C LEU A 88 2.48 15.91 -5.25
N SER A 89 1.57 16.88 -5.19
CA SER A 89 1.80 18.22 -5.73
C SER A 89 2.97 18.96 -5.07
N LEU A 90 3.22 18.68 -3.79
CA LEU A 90 4.34 19.23 -3.03
C LEU A 90 5.67 18.60 -3.45
N CYS A 91 5.69 17.28 -3.69
CA CYS A 91 6.88 16.56 -4.10
C CYS A 91 7.27 16.79 -5.57
N LYS A 92 6.28 16.94 -6.46
CA LYS A 92 6.47 16.99 -7.93
C LYS A 92 7.48 18.03 -8.43
N PRO A 93 7.55 19.27 -7.91
CA PRO A 93 8.54 20.25 -8.35
C PRO A 93 10.00 19.86 -8.08
N HIS A 94 10.22 18.87 -7.20
CA HIS A 94 11.54 18.41 -6.80
C HIS A 94 11.97 17.12 -7.52
N ASP A 95 11.02 16.48 -8.21
CA ASP A 95 11.26 15.24 -8.96
C ASP A 95 12.18 15.50 -10.16
N GLY A 96 13.22 14.68 -10.29
CA GLY A 96 14.25 14.86 -11.32
C GLY A 96 15.16 16.09 -11.17
N ARG A 97 15.10 16.82 -10.05
CA ARG A 97 15.96 17.99 -9.84
C ARG A 97 17.45 17.61 -9.86
N ALA A 98 18.22 18.29 -10.70
CA ALA A 98 19.66 18.10 -10.81
C ALA A 98 20.38 18.38 -9.48
N ASN A 99 21.48 17.66 -9.24
CA ASN A 99 22.36 17.82 -8.07
C ASN A 99 21.68 17.55 -6.70
N MET A 100 20.56 16.85 -6.67
CA MET A 100 19.99 16.35 -5.42
C MET A 100 20.90 15.24 -4.84
N PRO A 101 21.31 15.33 -3.56
CA PRO A 101 22.09 14.26 -2.94
C PRO A 101 21.36 12.91 -3.01
N PRO A 102 22.08 11.77 -3.15
CA PRO A 102 21.47 10.46 -3.34
C PRO A 102 20.41 10.10 -2.29
N PHE A 103 20.66 10.41 -1.00
CA PHE A 103 19.72 10.12 0.08
C PHE A 103 18.41 10.91 -0.03
N MET A 104 18.45 12.18 -0.47
CA MET A 104 17.24 12.98 -0.70
C MET A 104 16.47 12.48 -1.91
N LYS A 105 17.18 12.06 -2.97
CA LYS A 105 16.55 11.44 -4.14
C LYS A 105 15.88 10.13 -3.74
N ALA A 106 16.51 9.35 -2.87
CA ALA A 106 15.95 8.11 -2.36
C ALA A 106 14.68 8.37 -1.52
N ASP A 107 14.74 9.30 -0.55
CA ASP A 107 13.58 9.69 0.27
C ASP A 107 12.44 10.23 -0.61
N LEU A 108 12.72 11.09 -1.59
CA LEU A 108 11.70 11.61 -2.51
C LEU A 108 11.02 10.49 -3.32
N ASN A 109 11.79 9.56 -3.88
CA ASN A 109 11.21 8.42 -4.60
C ASN A 109 10.36 7.55 -3.67
N GLY A 110 10.82 7.26 -2.46
CA GLY A 110 10.07 6.44 -1.51
C GLY A 110 8.74 7.08 -1.11
N ARG A 111 8.75 8.39 -0.81
CA ARG A 111 7.53 9.13 -0.46
C ARG A 111 6.56 9.26 -1.62
N MET A 112 7.07 9.55 -2.83
CA MET A 112 6.22 9.61 -4.01
C MET A 112 5.64 8.24 -4.35
N GLY A 113 6.41 7.16 -4.20
CA GLY A 113 5.96 5.78 -4.39
C GLY A 113 4.79 5.43 -3.49
N ASP A 114 4.93 5.67 -2.18
CA ASP A 114 3.88 5.43 -1.18
C ASP A 114 2.62 6.26 -1.45
N LEU A 115 2.77 7.56 -1.71
CA LEU A 115 1.64 8.43 -2.05
C LEU A 115 0.91 7.99 -3.33
N LEU A 116 1.63 7.55 -4.35
CA LEU A 116 1.06 7.07 -5.61
C LEU A 116 0.28 5.75 -5.43
N VAL A 117 0.84 4.80 -4.69
CA VAL A 117 0.15 3.54 -4.40
C VAL A 117 -1.12 3.79 -3.59
N ALA A 118 -1.02 4.59 -2.53
CA ALA A 118 -2.19 4.95 -1.71
C ALA A 118 -3.26 5.69 -2.53
N LEU A 119 -2.87 6.59 -3.43
CA LEU A 119 -3.81 7.28 -4.31
C LEU A 119 -4.52 6.28 -5.21
N GLY A 120 -3.76 5.32 -5.74
CA GLY A 120 -4.34 4.25 -6.54
C GLY A 120 -5.33 3.40 -5.76
N GLU A 121 -5.05 3.07 -4.49
CA GLU A 121 -5.99 2.33 -3.62
C GLU A 121 -7.29 3.10 -3.39
N VAL A 122 -7.20 4.41 -3.12
CA VAL A 122 -8.37 5.28 -2.95
C VAL A 122 -9.19 5.35 -4.25
N GLU A 123 -8.53 5.56 -5.39
CA GLU A 123 -9.21 5.61 -6.68
C GLU A 123 -9.87 4.28 -7.05
N ASN A 124 -9.25 3.16 -6.70
CA ASN A 124 -9.81 1.83 -6.87
C ASN A 124 -11.09 1.66 -6.04
N ALA A 125 -11.07 2.07 -4.77
CA ALA A 125 -12.24 2.03 -3.89
C ALA A 125 -13.38 2.94 -4.41
N MET A 126 -13.04 4.03 -5.09
CA MET A 126 -14.00 4.91 -5.77
C MET A 126 -14.46 4.39 -7.14
N GLY A 127 -13.98 3.22 -7.59
CA GLY A 127 -14.34 2.60 -8.86
C GLY A 127 -13.55 3.08 -10.09
N ASP A 128 -12.57 3.98 -9.94
CA ASP A 128 -11.69 4.41 -11.04
C ASP A 128 -10.49 3.46 -11.18
N HIS A 129 -10.79 2.20 -11.52
CA HIS A 129 -9.79 1.13 -11.65
C HIS A 129 -8.68 1.47 -12.65
N LYS A 130 -8.97 2.27 -13.67
CA LYS A 130 -7.99 2.64 -14.69
C LYS A 130 -6.94 3.58 -14.12
N LYS A 131 -7.35 4.67 -13.46
CA LYS A 131 -6.39 5.59 -12.82
C LYS A 131 -5.68 4.93 -11.66
N ALA A 132 -6.39 4.07 -10.91
CA ALA A 132 -5.79 3.28 -9.84
C ALA A 132 -4.57 2.48 -10.31
N VAL A 133 -4.72 1.68 -11.37
CA VAL A 133 -3.61 0.91 -11.94
C VAL A 133 -2.50 1.83 -12.45
N GLN A 134 -2.84 2.96 -13.06
CA GLN A 134 -1.83 3.91 -13.54
C GLN A 134 -0.98 4.46 -12.39
N HIS A 135 -1.58 4.96 -11.32
CA HIS A 135 -0.85 5.47 -10.17
C HIS A 135 -0.08 4.37 -9.44
N MET A 136 -0.64 3.18 -9.26
CA MET A 136 0.09 2.05 -8.66
C MET A 136 1.32 1.66 -9.48
N ARG A 137 1.25 1.65 -10.82
CA ARG A 137 2.41 1.38 -11.68
C ARG A 137 3.50 2.45 -11.52
N GLN A 138 3.10 3.72 -11.52
CA GLN A 138 4.04 4.82 -11.24
C GLN A 138 4.67 4.67 -9.85
N GLY A 139 3.92 4.20 -8.85
CA GLY A 139 4.45 3.91 -7.51
C GLY A 139 5.46 2.76 -7.52
N ALA A 140 5.15 1.66 -8.21
CA ALA A 140 6.05 0.51 -8.37
C ALA A 140 7.37 0.91 -9.04
N GLU A 141 7.33 1.72 -10.10
CA GLU A 141 8.53 2.25 -10.77
C GLU A 141 9.44 3.02 -9.78
N ARG A 142 8.87 3.73 -8.80
CA ARG A 142 9.65 4.42 -7.77
C ARG A 142 10.33 3.46 -6.81
N PHE A 143 9.64 2.41 -6.38
CA PHE A 143 10.22 1.38 -5.52
C PHE A 143 11.28 0.56 -6.25
N GLU A 144 11.11 0.30 -7.54
CA GLU A 144 12.09 -0.38 -8.38
C GLU A 144 13.41 0.40 -8.47
N VAL A 145 13.35 1.72 -8.67
CA VAL A 145 14.54 2.61 -8.64
C VAL A 145 15.30 2.52 -7.31
N LEU A 146 14.60 2.22 -6.21
CA LEU A 146 15.19 2.05 -4.88
C LEU A 146 15.66 0.62 -4.59
N GLY A 147 15.39 -0.33 -5.48
CA GLY A 147 15.66 -1.76 -5.25
C GLY A 147 14.77 -2.40 -4.17
N GLN A 148 13.64 -1.79 -3.84
CA GLN A 148 12.73 -2.28 -2.80
C GLN A 148 11.71 -3.28 -3.37
N GLN A 149 12.20 -4.47 -3.72
CA GLN A 149 11.43 -5.47 -4.45
C GLN A 149 10.18 -5.96 -3.70
N GLU A 150 10.19 -5.95 -2.38
CA GLU A 150 9.04 -6.26 -1.53
C GLU A 150 7.87 -5.29 -1.77
N PHE A 151 8.15 -4.00 -1.94
CA PHE A 151 7.12 -3.00 -2.25
C PHE A 151 6.66 -3.09 -3.70
N VAL A 152 7.56 -3.42 -4.63
CA VAL A 152 7.18 -3.67 -6.03
C VAL A 152 6.21 -4.86 -6.10
N ALA A 153 6.57 -6.00 -5.50
CA ALA A 153 5.74 -7.20 -5.48
C ALA A 153 4.36 -6.96 -4.82
N ALA A 154 4.34 -6.31 -3.66
CA ALA A 154 3.09 -5.94 -2.98
C ALA A 154 2.22 -5.00 -3.84
N THR A 155 2.83 -4.09 -4.59
CA THR A 155 2.11 -3.18 -5.51
C THR A 155 1.54 -3.93 -6.70
N HIS A 156 2.24 -4.93 -7.24
CA HIS A 156 1.70 -5.81 -8.27
C HIS A 156 0.46 -6.60 -7.79
N ASN A 157 0.43 -7.06 -6.53
CA ASN A 157 -0.78 -7.67 -5.96
C ASN A 157 -1.96 -6.68 -5.88
N ARG A 158 -1.72 -5.42 -5.51
CA ARG A 158 -2.76 -4.37 -5.51
C ARG A 158 -3.30 -4.11 -6.92
N ILE A 159 -2.42 -4.08 -7.92
CA ILE A 159 -2.78 -3.97 -9.33
C ILE A 159 -3.63 -5.18 -9.76
N ALA A 160 -3.22 -6.41 -9.40
CA ALA A 160 -3.97 -7.62 -9.70
C ALA A 160 -5.38 -7.59 -9.11
N LEU A 161 -5.52 -7.21 -7.83
CA LEU A 161 -6.83 -7.06 -7.19
C LEU A 161 -7.71 -6.03 -7.90
N THR A 162 -7.14 -4.87 -8.23
CA THR A 162 -7.83 -3.80 -8.96
C THR A 162 -8.30 -4.27 -10.34
N LEU A 163 -7.48 -5.05 -11.04
CA LEU A 163 -7.82 -5.61 -12.35
C LEU A 163 -8.88 -6.71 -12.26
N LEU A 164 -8.85 -7.55 -11.21
CA LEU A 164 -9.91 -8.52 -10.91
C LEU A 164 -11.25 -7.82 -10.67
N GLN A 165 -11.27 -6.75 -9.86
CA GLN A 165 -12.46 -5.95 -9.62
C GLN A 165 -13.00 -5.29 -10.89
N ALA A 166 -12.10 -4.91 -11.81
CA ALA A 166 -12.45 -4.41 -13.13
C ALA A 166 -12.84 -5.51 -14.15
N GLY A 167 -12.87 -6.79 -13.75
CA GLY A 167 -13.17 -7.93 -14.63
C GLY A 167 -12.07 -8.30 -15.62
N LYS A 168 -10.86 -7.75 -15.48
CA LYS A 168 -9.73 -7.92 -16.42
C LYS A 168 -8.78 -9.03 -15.96
N HIS A 169 -9.31 -10.25 -15.85
CA HIS A 169 -8.59 -11.38 -15.24
C HIS A 169 -7.27 -11.77 -15.95
N GLU A 170 -7.16 -11.62 -17.27
CA GLU A 170 -5.89 -11.90 -17.99
C GLU A 170 -4.78 -10.92 -17.59
N LEU A 171 -5.12 -9.62 -17.49
CA LEU A 171 -4.17 -8.61 -17.03
C LEU A 171 -3.85 -8.77 -15.54
N ALA A 172 -4.83 -9.19 -14.74
CA ALA A 172 -4.62 -9.50 -13.34
C ALA A 172 -3.63 -10.67 -13.17
N LEU A 173 -3.78 -11.73 -13.97
CA LEU A 173 -2.86 -12.86 -13.95
C LEU A 173 -1.43 -12.44 -14.29
N ALA A 174 -1.24 -11.57 -15.28
CA ALA A 174 0.10 -11.02 -15.58
C ALA A 174 0.70 -10.30 -14.37
N ALA A 175 -0.08 -9.45 -13.70
CA ALA A 175 0.38 -8.76 -12.49
C ALA A 175 0.67 -9.72 -11.32
N VAL A 176 -0.12 -10.79 -11.16
CA VAL A 176 0.13 -11.86 -10.18
C VAL A 176 1.46 -12.58 -10.46
N LEU A 177 1.75 -12.91 -11.72
CA LEU A 177 2.98 -13.61 -12.08
C LEU A 177 4.22 -12.73 -11.84
N ASP A 178 4.12 -11.43 -12.09
CA ASP A 178 5.17 -10.47 -11.74
C ASP A 178 5.40 -10.44 -10.21
N ALA A 179 4.31 -10.37 -9.42
CA ALA A 179 4.41 -10.39 -7.95
C ALA A 179 4.99 -11.71 -7.42
N GLU A 180 4.60 -12.85 -7.98
CA GLU A 180 5.08 -14.18 -7.61
C GLU A 180 6.59 -14.30 -7.82
N LYS A 181 7.06 -13.87 -9.00
CA LYS A 181 8.49 -13.89 -9.32
C LYS A 181 9.29 -13.03 -8.34
N LEU A 182 8.87 -11.78 -8.16
CA LEU A 182 9.57 -10.83 -7.30
C LEU A 182 9.58 -11.27 -5.84
N ALA A 183 8.46 -11.80 -5.33
CA ALA A 183 8.39 -12.30 -3.96
C ALA A 183 9.26 -13.55 -3.76
N GLY A 184 9.31 -14.46 -4.73
CA GLY A 184 10.19 -15.64 -4.67
C GLY A 184 11.69 -15.31 -4.67
N GLU A 185 12.07 -14.15 -5.23
CA GLU A 185 13.46 -13.65 -5.20
C GLU A 185 13.84 -13.05 -3.82
N LEU A 186 12.88 -12.82 -2.91
CA LEU A 186 13.16 -12.32 -1.55
C LEU A 186 13.80 -13.38 -0.64
N GLY A 187 13.66 -14.67 -0.99
CA GLY A 187 14.27 -15.82 -0.32
C GLY A 187 13.48 -16.37 0.87
N GLU A 188 13.54 -17.70 1.02
CA GLU A 188 12.81 -18.45 2.06
C GLU A 188 13.09 -17.92 3.47
N GLY A 189 12.02 -17.62 4.22
CA GLY A 189 12.10 -17.16 5.62
C GLY A 189 12.04 -15.64 5.78
N ASN A 190 11.89 -14.89 4.68
CA ASN A 190 11.55 -13.48 4.73
C ASN A 190 10.08 -13.31 5.17
N GLU A 191 9.84 -12.57 6.25
CA GLU A 191 8.47 -12.33 6.76
C GLU A 191 7.55 -11.68 5.71
N HIS A 192 8.11 -10.82 4.86
CA HIS A 192 7.37 -10.18 3.77
C HIS A 192 7.04 -11.15 2.63
N GLU A 193 7.91 -12.12 2.34
CA GLU A 193 7.67 -13.11 1.28
C GLU A 193 6.36 -13.86 1.54
N ALA A 194 6.21 -14.47 2.72
CA ALA A 194 5.03 -15.28 3.03
C ALA A 194 3.74 -14.45 2.97
N ASN A 195 3.76 -13.23 3.49
CA ASN A 195 2.59 -12.36 3.43
C ASN A 195 2.23 -11.98 1.99
N ILE A 196 3.22 -11.59 1.18
CA ILE A 196 2.99 -11.22 -0.24
C ILE A 196 2.46 -12.44 -1.00
N LEU A 197 3.17 -13.59 -0.93
CA LEU A 197 2.80 -14.80 -1.65
C LEU A 197 1.42 -15.35 -1.24
N SER A 198 0.99 -15.20 0.02
CA SER A 198 -0.37 -15.59 0.43
C SER A 198 -1.43 -14.90 -0.45
N THR A 199 -1.34 -13.57 -0.59
CA THR A 199 -2.25 -12.79 -1.43
C THR A 199 -2.03 -13.04 -2.92
N THR A 200 -0.77 -13.20 -3.37
CA THR A 200 -0.44 -13.50 -4.77
C THR A 200 -1.14 -14.77 -5.24
N PHE A 201 -0.98 -15.86 -4.48
CA PHE A 201 -1.58 -17.14 -4.82
C PHE A 201 -3.10 -17.13 -4.69
N CYS A 202 -3.66 -16.39 -3.73
CA CYS A 202 -5.10 -16.18 -3.63
C CYS A 202 -5.65 -15.53 -4.92
N TYR A 203 -5.01 -14.46 -5.40
CA TYR A 203 -5.42 -13.78 -6.62
C TYR A 203 -5.16 -14.63 -7.87
N LYS A 204 -4.10 -15.44 -7.89
CA LYS A 204 -3.88 -16.46 -8.92
C LYS A 204 -5.05 -17.45 -8.97
N GLY A 205 -5.50 -17.93 -7.81
CA GLY A 205 -6.66 -18.80 -7.67
C GLY A 205 -7.93 -18.16 -8.25
N ARG A 206 -8.22 -16.91 -7.89
CA ARG A 206 -9.35 -16.15 -8.45
C ARG A 206 -9.26 -16.00 -9.97
N CYS A 207 -8.07 -15.69 -10.51
CA CYS A 207 -7.86 -15.62 -11.96
C CYS A 207 -8.16 -16.96 -12.63
N SER A 208 -7.69 -18.07 -12.06
CA SER A 208 -7.93 -19.42 -12.56
C SER A 208 -9.41 -19.80 -12.54
N VAL A 209 -10.17 -19.43 -11.49
CA VAL A 209 -11.63 -19.61 -11.45
C VAL A 209 -12.31 -18.86 -12.60
N MET A 210 -11.94 -17.59 -12.81
CA MET A 210 -12.50 -16.79 -13.91
C MET A 210 -12.16 -17.36 -15.29
N ALA A 211 -11.03 -18.05 -15.43
CA ALA A 211 -10.64 -18.77 -16.64
C ALA A 211 -11.29 -20.16 -16.79
N GLY A 212 -12.12 -20.60 -15.83
CA GLY A 212 -12.70 -21.95 -15.80
C GLY A 212 -11.71 -23.07 -15.46
N ASN A 213 -10.49 -22.73 -15.04
CA ASN A 213 -9.46 -23.69 -14.63
C ASN A 213 -9.55 -23.98 -13.13
N ILE A 214 -10.49 -24.83 -12.73
CA ILE A 214 -10.72 -25.18 -11.32
C ILE A 214 -9.53 -25.93 -10.70
N ASP A 215 -8.87 -26.81 -11.47
CA ASP A 215 -7.73 -27.56 -10.96
C ASP A 215 -6.54 -26.61 -10.65
N GLY A 216 -6.24 -25.69 -11.57
CA GLY A 216 -5.23 -24.64 -11.31
C GLY A 216 -5.66 -23.65 -10.21
N ALA A 217 -6.96 -23.41 -10.02
CA ALA A 217 -7.45 -22.62 -8.90
C ALA A 217 -7.20 -23.31 -7.55
N ARG A 218 -7.43 -24.64 -7.47
CA ARG A 218 -7.13 -25.42 -6.27
C ARG A 218 -5.64 -25.42 -5.94
N GLU A 219 -4.78 -25.63 -6.93
CA GLU A 219 -3.33 -25.59 -6.72
C GLU A 219 -2.89 -24.24 -6.15
N ALA A 220 -3.38 -23.15 -6.74
CA ALA A 220 -3.11 -21.80 -6.28
C ALA A 220 -3.65 -21.55 -4.87
N MET A 221 -4.91 -21.91 -4.58
CA MET A 221 -5.50 -21.74 -3.24
C MET A 221 -4.81 -22.60 -2.17
N THR A 222 -4.28 -23.77 -2.55
CA THR A 222 -3.46 -24.60 -1.64
C THR A 222 -2.17 -23.88 -1.26
N GLN A 223 -1.48 -23.25 -2.22
CA GLN A 223 -0.30 -22.42 -1.91
C GLN A 223 -0.69 -21.19 -1.09
N ALA A 224 -1.80 -20.52 -1.44
CA ALA A 224 -2.31 -19.37 -0.70
C ALA A 224 -2.53 -19.70 0.78
N LEU A 225 -3.18 -20.84 1.07
CA LEU A 225 -3.40 -21.34 2.43
C LEU A 225 -2.09 -21.59 3.17
N ARG A 226 -1.13 -22.27 2.53
CA ARG A 226 0.19 -22.55 3.12
C ARG A 226 0.89 -21.25 3.55
N TYR A 227 0.96 -20.28 2.64
CA TYR A 227 1.61 -19.00 2.93
C TYR A 227 0.82 -18.16 3.94
N ALA A 228 -0.51 -18.18 3.88
CA ALA A 228 -1.36 -17.47 4.84
C ALA A 228 -1.19 -18.01 6.27
N MET A 229 -1.04 -19.32 6.44
CA MET A 229 -0.72 -19.92 7.75
C MET A 229 0.67 -19.49 8.25
N ALA A 230 1.65 -19.37 7.35
CA ALA A 230 3.00 -18.94 7.71
C ALA A 230 3.06 -17.44 8.06
N SER A 231 2.24 -16.60 7.42
CA SER A 231 2.23 -15.15 7.63
C SER A 231 1.16 -14.64 8.60
N GLY A 232 0.26 -15.52 9.08
CA GLY A 232 -0.89 -15.12 9.90
C GLY A 232 -1.95 -14.30 9.15
N ASN A 233 -2.07 -14.48 7.83
CA ASN A 233 -3.07 -13.78 7.02
C ASN A 233 -4.44 -14.48 7.08
N ASP A 234 -5.18 -14.24 8.17
CA ASP A 234 -6.44 -14.92 8.45
C ASP A 234 -7.51 -14.76 7.35
N LYS A 235 -7.54 -13.61 6.67
CA LYS A 235 -8.49 -13.35 5.57
C LYS A 235 -8.24 -14.28 4.39
N VAL A 236 -6.98 -14.39 3.95
CA VAL A 236 -6.61 -15.29 2.85
C VAL A 236 -6.77 -16.75 3.27
N LYS A 237 -6.45 -17.07 4.52
CA LYS A 237 -6.64 -18.40 5.08
C LYS A 237 -8.10 -18.84 4.97
N GLU A 238 -9.03 -18.04 5.49
CA GLU A 238 -10.48 -18.34 5.47
C GLU A 238 -11.00 -18.49 4.04
N GLU A 239 -10.60 -17.60 3.13
CA GLU A 239 -11.00 -17.68 1.73
C GLU A 239 -10.49 -18.95 1.04
N ALA A 240 -9.22 -19.30 1.26
CA ALA A 240 -8.62 -20.49 0.67
C ALA A 240 -9.25 -21.78 1.25
N GLU A 241 -9.48 -21.84 2.57
CA GLU A 241 -10.16 -22.97 3.22
C GLU A 241 -11.58 -23.17 2.67
N THR A 242 -12.34 -22.09 2.55
CA THR A 242 -13.70 -22.11 1.99
C THR A 242 -13.68 -22.65 0.56
N PHE A 243 -12.82 -22.11 -0.30
CA PHE A 243 -12.72 -22.54 -1.69
C PHE A 243 -12.35 -24.02 -1.82
N LEU A 244 -11.36 -24.49 -1.04
CA LEU A 244 -10.87 -25.86 -1.10
C LEU A 244 -11.88 -26.88 -0.59
N ALA A 245 -12.73 -26.49 0.37
CA ALA A 245 -13.84 -27.32 0.86
C ALA A 245 -14.96 -27.48 -0.17
N GLU A 246 -15.29 -26.42 -0.91
CA GLU A 246 -16.32 -26.44 -1.97
C GLU A 246 -15.88 -27.23 -3.22
N HIS A 247 -14.58 -27.32 -3.45
CA HIS A 247 -14.02 -27.93 -4.65
C HIS A 247 -13.07 -29.08 -4.30
N PRO A 248 -13.48 -30.19 -3.67
CA PRO A 248 -12.58 -31.23 -3.18
C PRO A 248 -11.68 -31.83 -4.28
N SER A 249 -10.54 -32.38 -3.87
CA SER A 249 -9.61 -33.07 -4.79
C SER A 249 -10.32 -34.23 -5.49
N LYS A 250 -10.10 -34.39 -6.79
CA LYS A 250 -10.53 -35.59 -7.53
C LYS A 250 -9.55 -36.76 -7.38
N VAL A 251 -8.40 -36.52 -6.76
CA VAL A 251 -7.44 -37.59 -6.44
C VAL A 251 -8.01 -38.35 -5.26
N ASP A 252 -8.47 -39.56 -5.53
CA ASP A 252 -8.97 -40.47 -4.52
C ASP A 252 -7.80 -40.89 -3.59
N GLU A 253 -7.74 -40.32 -2.40
CA GLU A 253 -6.75 -40.68 -1.38
C GLU A 253 -6.93 -42.15 -0.92
N ALA A 254 -8.06 -42.80 -1.24
CA ALA A 254 -8.27 -44.23 -1.04
C ALA A 254 -7.56 -45.12 -2.07
N ALA A 255 -7.00 -44.57 -3.15
CA ALA A 255 -6.24 -45.34 -4.14
C ALA A 255 -4.78 -45.64 -3.70
N PHE A 256 -4.37 -45.15 -2.53
CA PHE A 256 -3.03 -45.35 -1.95
C PHE A 256 -3.04 -46.11 -0.61
N LEU A 257 -4.18 -46.67 -0.19
CA LEU A 257 -4.32 -47.59 0.96
C LEU A 257 -4.69 -48.99 0.47
#